data_AF-A0A0E9Y1Y9-F1
#
_entry.id   AF-A0A0E9Y1Y9-F1
#
_cell.length_a   1.000
_cell.length_b   1.000
_cell.length_c   1.000
_cell.angle_alpha   90.00
_cell.angle_beta   90.00
_cell.angle_gamma   90.00
#
_symmetry.space_group_name_H-M   'P 1'
#
loop_
_entity.id
_entity.type
_entity.pdbx_description
1 polymer ?
#
loop_
_entity_poly.entity_id
_entity_poly.type
_entity_poly.pdbx_seq_one_letter_code
_entity_poly.pdbx_strand_id
1 'polypeptide(L)'
;MAPEMAGPLLQLPVDLYRQMRLSSNQGNLVLSPWLVACTLAMVHYAARGETAAKLARLLHASYWNCHKGALLERLARWSRDLPCSNSISSPRYVRDGLRLTAYACLYHAENIKLTDEYAAAMDKLSVHGHRKDFAFSAEQCRLSMDAFVRASTSYSIAEPGQALACQDVNVDSKLVFVTLLRQEVRWWRRFDRAPWGTF
;
A
#
# COMPACT_ATOMS: atom_id res chain seq x y z
N MET A 1 8.87 18.79 7.87
CA MET A 1 8.91 17.96 6.65
C MET A 1 10.24 18.26 5.98
N ALA A 2 11.16 17.30 5.86
CA ALA A 2 12.51 17.59 5.39
C ALA A 2 12.50 17.99 3.90
N PRO A 3 13.23 19.03 3.48
CA PRO A 3 13.27 19.52 2.09
C PRO A 3 13.74 18.45 1.08
N GLU A 4 14.40 17.40 1.54
CA GLU A 4 14.78 16.23 0.73
C GLU A 4 13.58 15.41 0.22
N MET A 5 12.38 15.58 0.78
CA MET A 5 11.18 14.80 0.40
C MET A 5 10.54 15.25 -0.91
N ALA A 6 10.82 16.46 -1.41
CA ALA A 6 9.86 17.18 -2.25
C ALA A 6 9.91 16.86 -3.76
N GLY A 7 11.04 16.45 -4.35
CA GLY A 7 11.07 16.29 -5.81
C GLY A 7 10.33 15.05 -6.29
N PRO A 8 10.88 13.84 -6.09
CA PRO A 8 10.41 12.64 -6.78
C PRO A 8 9.16 12.01 -6.15
N LEU A 9 8.99 12.17 -4.83
CA LEU A 9 7.79 11.72 -4.11
C LEU A 9 6.55 12.58 -4.43
N LEU A 10 6.74 13.79 -4.97
CA LEU A 10 5.63 14.59 -5.52
C LEU A 10 5.35 14.26 -6.98
N GLN A 11 6.35 13.80 -7.74
CA GLN A 11 6.18 13.49 -9.17
C GLN A 11 5.39 12.20 -9.42
N LEU A 12 5.69 11.12 -8.68
CA LEU A 12 4.93 9.86 -8.79
C LEU A 12 3.41 10.05 -8.57
N PRO A 13 2.92 10.77 -7.54
CA PRO A 13 1.51 11.08 -7.39
C PRO A 13 0.89 11.75 -8.62
N VAL A 14 1.60 12.70 -9.24
CA VAL A 14 1.13 13.43 -10.42
C VAL A 14 1.03 12.50 -11.62
N ASP A 15 2.05 11.68 -11.87
CA ASP A 15 2.08 10.72 -12.96
C ASP A 15 0.97 9.68 -12.81
N LEU A 16 0.79 9.16 -11.58
CA LEU A 16 -0.25 8.20 -11.24
C LEU A 16 -1.65 8.79 -11.39
N TYR A 17 -1.87 10.01 -10.91
CA TYR A 17 -3.15 10.70 -11.07
C TYR A 17 -3.50 10.89 -12.55
N ARG A 18 -2.55 11.31 -13.38
CA ARG A 18 -2.76 11.47 -14.83
C ARG A 18 -3.14 10.15 -15.48
N GLN A 19 -2.37 9.08 -15.21
CA GLN A 19 -2.66 7.73 -15.71
C GLN A 19 -4.08 7.28 -15.33
N MET A 20 -4.44 7.42 -14.04
CA MET A 20 -5.77 7.01 -13.56
C MET A 20 -6.92 7.85 -14.13
N ARG A 21 -6.69 9.15 -14.40
CA ARG A 21 -7.69 10.00 -15.07
C ARG A 21 -7.86 9.66 -16.55
N LEU A 22 -6.81 9.18 -17.21
CA LEU A 22 -6.92 8.67 -18.58
C LEU A 22 -7.70 7.35 -18.65
N SER A 23 -7.61 6.52 -17.60
CA SER A 23 -8.26 5.20 -17.56
C SER A 23 -9.65 5.20 -16.89
N SER A 24 -10.01 6.23 -16.12
CA SER A 24 -11.30 6.31 -15.42
C SER A 24 -12.28 7.25 -16.12
N ASN A 25 -13.39 6.69 -16.60
CA ASN A 25 -14.45 7.43 -17.27
C ASN A 25 -15.47 8.00 -16.28
N GLN A 26 -15.02 8.91 -15.40
CA GLN A 26 -15.81 9.69 -14.43
C GLN A 26 -15.88 9.13 -12.99
N GLY A 27 -15.98 10.03 -12.02
CA GLY A 27 -16.07 9.73 -10.59
C GLY A 27 -14.99 10.37 -9.70
N ASN A 28 -15.17 10.19 -8.40
CA ASN A 28 -14.19 10.58 -7.39
C ASN A 28 -12.97 9.65 -7.45
N LEU A 29 -11.78 10.22 -7.33
CA LEU A 29 -10.53 9.48 -7.30
C LEU A 29 -9.85 9.70 -5.95
N VAL A 30 -9.65 8.62 -5.20
CA VAL A 30 -8.99 8.64 -3.90
C VAL A 30 -7.97 7.50 -3.86
N LEU A 31 -6.72 7.83 -3.55
CA LEU A 31 -5.65 6.85 -3.36
C LEU A 31 -4.57 7.42 -2.43
N SER A 32 -3.68 6.56 -1.96
CA SER A 32 -2.47 6.95 -1.23
C SER A 32 -1.24 6.72 -2.12
N PRO A 33 -0.68 7.79 -2.72
CA PRO A 33 0.55 7.66 -3.50
C PRO A 33 1.72 7.09 -2.69
N TRP A 34 1.74 7.38 -1.38
CA TRP A 34 2.73 6.84 -0.45
C TRP A 34 2.70 5.31 -0.41
N LEU A 35 1.51 4.72 -0.21
CA LEU A 35 1.39 3.26 -0.17
C LEU A 35 1.72 2.62 -1.51
N VAL A 36 1.31 3.23 -2.62
CA VAL A 36 1.68 2.75 -3.96
C VAL A 36 3.19 2.77 -4.16
N ALA A 37 3.87 3.85 -3.74
CA ALA A 37 5.33 3.94 -3.79
C ALA A 37 6.01 2.85 -2.95
N CYS A 38 5.53 2.61 -1.73
CA CYS A 38 6.03 1.53 -0.88
C CYS A 38 5.87 0.17 -1.54
N THR A 39 4.69 -0.14 -2.10
CA THR A 39 4.45 -1.40 -2.81
C THR A 39 5.38 -1.59 -3.99
N LEU A 40 5.51 -0.57 -4.84
CA LEU A 40 6.39 -0.63 -6.00
C LEU A 40 7.87 -0.73 -5.59
N ALA A 41 8.27 -0.10 -4.48
CA ALA A 41 9.62 -0.23 -3.96
C ALA A 41 9.92 -1.64 -3.44
N MET A 42 8.97 -2.30 -2.78
CA MET A 42 9.09 -3.71 -2.38
C MET A 42 9.29 -4.61 -3.61
N VAL A 43 8.47 -4.42 -4.65
CA VAL A 43 8.62 -5.17 -5.92
C VAL A 43 9.97 -4.85 -6.59
N HIS A 44 10.38 -3.59 -6.62
CA HIS A 44 11.64 -3.15 -7.21
C HIS A 44 12.87 -3.77 -6.53
N TYR A 45 12.82 -3.96 -5.20
CA TYR A 45 13.90 -4.58 -4.44
C TYR A 45 14.18 -6.02 -4.89
N ALA A 46 13.13 -6.82 -5.14
CA ALA A 46 13.27 -8.17 -5.70
C ALA A 46 13.54 -8.18 -7.21
N ALA A 47 13.07 -7.18 -7.96
CA ALA A 47 13.17 -7.16 -9.41
C ALA A 47 14.64 -7.21 -9.89
N ARG A 48 14.87 -7.78 -11.07
CA ARG A 48 16.17 -7.86 -11.75
C ARG A 48 16.03 -7.39 -13.22
N GLY A 49 17.16 -7.15 -13.88
CA GLY A 49 17.20 -6.79 -15.30
C GLY A 49 16.30 -5.61 -15.68
N GLU A 50 15.58 -5.75 -16.80
CA GLU A 50 14.73 -4.72 -17.37
C GLU A 50 13.55 -4.33 -16.45
N THR A 51 12.96 -5.30 -15.74
CA THR A 51 11.87 -5.05 -14.78
C THR A 51 12.34 -4.10 -13.69
N ALA A 52 13.54 -4.32 -13.16
CA ALA A 52 14.12 -3.40 -12.19
C ALA A 52 14.34 -2.00 -12.77
N ALA A 53 14.86 -1.89 -13.99
CA ALA A 53 15.08 -0.60 -14.65
C ALA A 53 13.78 0.16 -14.93
N LYS A 54 12.70 -0.53 -15.29
CA LYS A 54 11.36 0.06 -15.46
C LYS A 54 10.81 0.59 -14.13
N LEU A 55 10.88 -0.20 -13.06
CA LEU A 55 10.41 0.20 -11.74
C LEU A 55 11.25 1.34 -11.14
N ALA A 56 12.57 1.33 -11.35
CA ALA A 56 13.45 2.41 -10.94
C ALA A 56 13.04 3.75 -11.60
N ARG A 57 12.74 3.75 -12.90
CA ARG A 57 12.25 4.94 -13.60
C ARG A 57 10.90 5.42 -13.06
N LEU A 58 9.95 4.50 -12.85
CA LEU A 58 8.64 4.82 -12.31
C LEU A 58 8.71 5.44 -10.91
N LEU A 59 9.59 4.92 -10.06
CA LEU A 59 9.84 5.42 -8.71
C LEU A 59 10.72 6.68 -8.68
N HIS A 60 11.13 7.16 -9.86
CA HIS A 60 12.06 8.29 -10.00
C HIS A 60 13.37 8.06 -9.21
N ALA A 61 13.85 6.81 -9.17
CA ALA A 61 15.00 6.34 -8.40
C ALA A 61 16.30 7.11 -8.69
N SER A 62 16.49 7.53 -9.95
CA SER A 62 17.67 8.29 -10.40
C SER A 62 17.82 9.63 -9.68
N TYR A 63 16.72 10.30 -9.35
CA TYR A 63 16.75 11.57 -8.61
C TYR A 63 17.24 11.39 -7.17
N TRP A 64 17.09 10.20 -6.61
CA TRP A 64 17.50 9.90 -5.25
C TRP A 64 18.98 9.50 -5.15
N ASN A 65 19.65 9.32 -6.30
CA ASN A 65 21.00 8.78 -6.42
C ASN A 65 21.23 7.56 -5.52
N CYS A 66 20.25 6.66 -5.46
CA CYS A 66 20.24 5.56 -4.51
C CYS A 66 20.16 4.21 -5.23
N HIS A 67 20.94 3.24 -4.73
CA HIS A 67 20.82 1.85 -5.16
C HIS A 67 19.54 1.23 -4.55
N LYS A 68 19.10 0.06 -5.06
CA LYS A 68 17.80 -0.55 -4.71
C LYS A 68 17.52 -0.64 -3.21
N GLY A 69 18.50 -1.09 -2.42
CA GLY A 69 18.36 -1.20 -0.97
C GLY A 69 18.19 0.15 -0.27
N ALA A 70 18.88 1.18 -0.75
CA ALA A 70 18.84 2.51 -0.14
C ALA A 70 17.47 3.20 -0.33
N LEU A 71 16.75 2.94 -1.43
CA LEU A 71 15.37 3.42 -1.60
C LEU A 71 14.44 2.78 -0.56
N LEU A 72 14.52 1.47 -0.40
CA LEU A 72 13.68 0.71 0.53
C LEU A 72 13.96 1.13 1.98
N GLU A 73 15.23 1.27 2.35
CA GLU A 73 15.65 1.74 3.68
C GLU A 73 15.21 3.17 3.97
N ARG A 74 15.23 4.03 2.95
CA ARG A 74 14.75 5.41 3.08
C ARG A 74 13.24 5.45 3.29
N LEU A 75 12.48 4.66 2.53
CA LEU A 75 11.04 4.50 2.74
C LEU A 75 10.73 3.91 4.13
N ALA A 76 11.49 2.91 4.58
CA ALA A 76 11.37 2.33 5.92
C ALA A 76 11.65 3.34 7.03
N ARG A 77 12.62 4.22 6.83
CA ARG A 77 12.94 5.29 7.78
C ARG A 77 11.80 6.31 7.85
N TRP A 78 11.31 6.77 6.70
CA TRP A 78 10.18 7.69 6.67
C TRP A 78 8.89 7.06 7.17
N SER A 79 8.70 5.75 6.98
CA SER A 79 7.64 4.98 7.61
C SER A 79 7.87 4.77 9.11
N ARG A 80 8.92 5.30 9.74
CA ARG A 80 9.04 5.42 11.20
C ARG A 80 8.94 6.88 11.67
N ASP A 81 9.33 7.81 10.80
CA ASP A 81 9.35 9.24 11.12
C ASP A 81 8.03 9.95 10.84
N LEU A 82 7.18 9.42 9.95
CA LEU A 82 5.84 9.97 9.75
C LEU A 82 5.06 9.82 11.08
N PRO A 83 4.25 10.80 11.51
CA PRO A 83 3.52 10.71 12.78
C PRO A 83 2.65 9.44 12.85
N CYS A 84 2.18 9.00 11.70
CA CYS A 84 1.25 7.91 11.50
C CYS A 84 1.91 6.58 11.04
N SER A 85 3.21 6.44 11.25
CA SER A 85 4.07 5.57 10.45
C SER A 85 4.42 4.22 11.05
N ASN A 86 4.28 4.11 12.38
CA ASN A 86 4.06 2.81 12.97
C ASN A 86 2.79 2.15 12.40
N SER A 87 1.98 2.73 11.51
CA SER A 87 0.81 2.05 10.95
C SER A 87 1.10 0.69 10.31
N ILE A 88 2.22 0.49 9.59
CA ILE A 88 2.55 -0.85 9.05
C ILE A 88 2.91 -1.84 10.19
N SER A 89 3.47 -1.37 11.32
CA SER A 89 3.96 -2.18 12.45
C SER A 89 3.05 -2.17 13.71
N SER A 90 2.09 -1.26 13.79
CA SER A 90 1.18 -0.89 14.86
C SER A 90 -0.07 -0.29 14.19
N PRO A 91 -1.05 -1.13 13.86
CA PRO A 91 -2.05 -0.85 12.83
C PRO A 91 -3.04 0.26 13.10
N ARG A 92 -2.97 0.90 14.27
CA ARG A 92 -3.82 2.03 14.62
C ARG A 92 -2.99 3.10 15.29
N TYR A 93 -2.81 4.20 14.58
CA TYR A 93 -2.29 5.43 15.12
C TYR A 93 -3.45 6.33 15.52
N VAL A 94 -3.47 6.78 16.78
CA VAL A 94 -4.46 7.75 17.26
C VAL A 94 -3.72 8.89 17.96
N ARG A 95 -3.81 10.10 17.41
CA ARG A 95 -3.24 11.30 18.02
C ARG A 95 -3.99 12.54 17.56
N ASP A 96 -4.26 13.47 18.47
CA ASP A 96 -4.74 14.83 18.17
C ASP A 96 -5.92 14.89 17.17
N GLY A 97 -6.86 13.95 17.29
CA GLY A 97 -8.04 13.88 16.41
C GLY A 97 -7.83 13.16 15.07
N LEU A 98 -6.62 12.69 14.77
CA LEU A 98 -6.32 11.78 13.66
C LEU A 98 -6.36 10.33 14.15
N ARG A 99 -7.13 9.49 13.47
CA ARG A 99 -7.01 8.03 13.52
C ARG A 99 -6.58 7.54 12.15
N LEU A 100 -5.40 6.93 12.09
CA LEU A 100 -4.90 6.28 10.87
C LEU A 100 -4.75 4.78 11.09
N THR A 101 -5.23 4.01 10.13
CA THR A 101 -4.93 2.60 9.97
C THR A 101 -4.30 2.38 8.62
N ALA A 102 -3.11 1.78 8.58
CA ALA A 102 -2.50 1.34 7.35
C ALA A 102 -1.96 -0.07 7.53
N TYR A 103 -2.02 -0.89 6.49
CA TYR A 103 -1.38 -2.20 6.50
C TYR A 103 -0.70 -2.42 5.15
N ALA A 104 0.36 -3.23 5.19
CA ALA A 104 0.99 -3.79 4.02
C ALA A 104 1.22 -5.28 4.26
N CYS A 105 0.64 -6.12 3.42
CA CYS A 105 0.72 -7.56 3.49
C CYS A 105 1.21 -8.12 2.16
N LEU A 106 2.04 -9.15 2.24
CA LEU A 106 2.51 -9.91 1.10
C LEU A 106 1.96 -11.32 1.18
N TYR A 107 1.09 -11.70 0.25
CA TYR A 107 0.64 -13.08 0.09
C TYR A 107 1.44 -13.73 -1.02
N HIS A 108 1.95 -14.94 -0.80
CA HIS A 108 2.68 -15.68 -1.83
C HIS A 108 2.25 -17.14 -1.87
N ALA A 109 2.37 -17.76 -3.05
CA ALA A 109 2.06 -19.16 -3.22
C ALA A 109 2.94 -20.02 -2.31
N GLU A 110 2.35 -21.05 -1.70
CA GLU A 110 3.04 -21.96 -0.76
C GLU A 110 4.27 -22.64 -1.36
N ASN A 111 4.22 -22.93 -2.67
CA ASN A 111 5.33 -23.55 -3.40
C ASN A 111 6.45 -22.56 -3.77
N ILE A 112 6.31 -21.28 -3.44
CA ILE A 112 7.34 -20.26 -3.67
C ILE A 112 8.06 -19.97 -2.35
N LYS A 113 9.36 -20.25 -2.35
CA LYS A 113 10.26 -19.84 -1.27
C LYS A 113 10.78 -18.43 -1.54
N LEU A 114 10.44 -17.48 -0.67
CA LEU A 114 11.07 -16.16 -0.66
C LEU A 114 12.55 -16.31 -0.27
N THR A 115 13.44 -15.52 -0.88
CA THR A 115 14.84 -15.49 -0.46
C THR A 115 14.96 -14.87 0.93
N ASP A 116 15.93 -15.31 1.73
CA ASP A 116 16.14 -14.80 3.08
C ASP A 116 16.45 -13.29 3.07
N GLU A 117 17.20 -12.83 2.07
CA GLU A 117 17.47 -11.41 1.83
C GLU A 117 16.15 -10.62 1.63
N TYR A 118 15.24 -11.14 0.81
CA TYR A 118 13.98 -10.47 0.53
C TYR A 118 13.06 -10.46 1.74
N ALA A 119 12.92 -11.60 2.43
CA ALA A 119 12.13 -11.71 3.65
C ALA A 119 12.62 -10.74 4.72
N ALA A 120 13.94 -10.70 4.98
CA ALA A 120 14.54 -9.78 5.93
C ALA A 120 14.30 -8.30 5.57
N ALA A 121 14.26 -7.97 4.28
CA ALA A 121 13.94 -6.62 3.83
C ALA A 121 12.46 -6.25 4.05
N MET A 122 11.53 -7.19 3.86
CA MET A 122 10.11 -6.98 4.14
C MET A 122 9.84 -6.83 5.64
N ASP A 123 10.53 -7.59 6.48
CA ASP A 123 10.43 -7.50 7.94
C ASP A 123 10.85 -6.12 8.46
N LYS A 124 11.89 -5.51 7.88
CA LYS A 124 12.31 -4.13 8.20
C LYS A 124 11.23 -3.09 7.92
N LEU A 125 10.32 -3.38 6.99
CA LEU A 125 9.15 -2.56 6.67
C LEU A 125 7.91 -2.97 7.48
N SER A 126 8.01 -4.00 8.32
CA SER A 126 6.89 -4.63 9.05
C SER A 126 5.82 -5.18 8.11
N VAL A 127 6.21 -5.56 6.90
CA VAL A 127 5.32 -6.17 5.91
C VAL A 127 5.23 -7.66 6.23
N HIS A 128 4.04 -8.10 6.60
CA HIS A 128 3.83 -9.49 6.99
C HIS A 128 3.68 -10.39 5.76
N GLY A 129 4.54 -11.42 5.67
CA GLY A 129 4.47 -12.46 4.67
C GLY A 129 3.48 -13.55 5.05
N HIS A 130 2.55 -13.87 4.15
CA HIS A 130 1.54 -14.91 4.33
C HIS A 130 1.63 -15.92 3.19
N ARG A 131 1.71 -17.20 3.54
CA ARG A 131 1.63 -18.29 2.58
C ARG A 131 0.18 -18.59 2.24
N LYS A 132 -0.10 -18.88 0.97
CA LYS A 132 -1.43 -19.20 0.46
C LYS A 132 -1.36 -20.33 -0.56
N ASP A 133 -2.25 -21.30 -0.43
CA ASP A 133 -2.50 -22.33 -1.43
C ASP A 133 -3.39 -21.78 -2.56
N PHE A 134 -2.80 -20.98 -3.44
CA PHE A 134 -3.53 -20.51 -4.62
C PHE A 134 -3.87 -21.65 -5.59
N ALA A 135 -3.03 -22.69 -5.69
CA ALA A 135 -3.17 -23.74 -6.69
C ALA A 135 -4.46 -24.56 -6.51
N PHE A 136 -4.83 -24.90 -5.27
CA PHE A 136 -6.02 -25.70 -5.00
C PHE A 136 -7.12 -24.92 -4.28
N SER A 137 -6.80 -23.78 -3.67
CA SER A 137 -7.71 -23.03 -2.81
C SER A 137 -7.78 -21.53 -3.16
N ALA A 138 -7.61 -21.15 -4.44
CA ALA A 138 -7.58 -19.76 -4.89
C ALA A 138 -8.74 -18.90 -4.37
N GLU A 139 -9.97 -19.35 -4.53
CA GLU A 139 -11.16 -18.58 -4.14
C GLU A 139 -11.25 -18.43 -2.62
N GLN A 140 -10.92 -19.48 -1.87
CA GLN A 140 -10.86 -19.39 -0.41
C GLN A 140 -9.75 -18.44 0.04
N CYS A 141 -8.61 -18.43 -0.65
CA CYS A 141 -7.55 -17.46 -0.41
C CYS A 141 -8.05 -16.04 -0.68
N ARG A 142 -8.72 -15.80 -1.82
CA ARG A 142 -9.32 -14.51 -2.18
C ARG A 142 -10.28 -14.02 -1.10
N LEU A 143 -11.23 -14.85 -0.69
CA LEU A 143 -12.21 -14.54 0.37
C LEU A 143 -11.52 -14.21 1.69
N SER A 144 -10.47 -14.96 2.07
CA SER A 144 -9.73 -14.70 3.30
C SER A 144 -8.98 -13.35 3.28
N MET A 145 -8.44 -12.96 2.12
CA MET A 145 -7.74 -11.70 1.94
C MET A 145 -8.73 -10.52 1.89
N ASP A 146 -9.85 -10.68 1.20
CA ASP A 146 -10.95 -9.70 1.16
C ASP A 146 -11.52 -9.46 2.56
N ALA A 147 -11.79 -10.53 3.32
CA ALA A 147 -12.24 -10.45 4.71
C ALA A 147 -11.22 -9.73 5.62
N PHE A 148 -9.92 -9.98 5.42
CA PHE A 148 -8.87 -9.27 6.15
C PHE A 148 -8.88 -7.76 5.86
N VAL A 149 -9.04 -7.35 4.59
CA VAL A 149 -9.12 -5.93 4.21
C VAL A 149 -10.35 -5.27 4.83
N ARG A 150 -11.50 -5.93 4.76
CA ARG A 150 -12.75 -5.44 5.36
C ARG A 150 -12.60 -5.25 6.87
N ALA A 151 -12.12 -6.26 7.59
CA ALA A 151 -11.90 -6.18 9.03
C ALA A 151 -10.91 -5.05 9.40
N SER A 152 -9.82 -4.94 8.64
CA SER A 152 -8.77 -3.91 8.84
C SER A 152 -9.28 -2.50 8.59
N THR A 153 -10.27 -2.33 7.72
CA THR A 153 -10.91 -1.03 7.43
C THR A 153 -12.14 -0.77 8.31
N SER A 154 -12.34 -1.54 9.38
CA SER A 154 -13.57 -1.47 10.21
C SER A 154 -14.83 -1.48 9.36
N TYR A 155 -14.82 -2.29 8.31
CA TYR A 155 -15.92 -2.47 7.35
C TYR A 155 -16.33 -1.22 6.58
N SER A 156 -15.42 -0.23 6.43
CA SER A 156 -15.64 0.88 5.49
C SER A 156 -15.62 0.39 4.03
N ILE A 157 -14.87 -0.69 3.78
CA ILE A 157 -15.10 -1.59 2.65
C ILE A 157 -16.06 -2.65 3.17
N ALA A 158 -17.31 -2.60 2.73
CA ALA A 158 -18.42 -3.28 3.40
C ALA A 158 -18.80 -4.60 2.73
N GLU A 159 -18.78 -4.64 1.40
CA GLU A 159 -19.30 -5.78 0.65
C GLU A 159 -18.20 -6.79 0.29
N PRO A 160 -18.50 -8.11 0.30
CA PRO A 160 -17.55 -9.12 -0.15
C PRO A 160 -17.17 -8.87 -1.61
N GLY A 161 -15.88 -8.92 -1.90
CA GLY A 161 -15.36 -8.72 -3.25
C GLY A 161 -15.20 -7.26 -3.69
N GLN A 162 -15.46 -6.30 -2.79
CA GLN A 162 -15.17 -4.89 -3.04
C GLN A 162 -13.67 -4.57 -3.00
N ALA A 163 -12.88 -5.32 -2.22
CA ALA A 163 -11.43 -5.16 -2.19
C ALA A 163 -10.71 -6.06 -3.19
N LEU A 164 -11.18 -7.29 -3.35
CA LEU A 164 -10.66 -8.25 -4.33
C LEU A 164 -11.84 -8.88 -5.08
N ALA A 165 -12.08 -8.47 -6.32
CA ALA A 165 -13.17 -8.99 -7.14
C ALA A 165 -12.96 -10.47 -7.49
N CYS A 166 -14.04 -11.16 -7.88
CA CYS A 166 -13.93 -12.52 -8.39
C CYS A 166 -12.90 -12.56 -9.53
N GLN A 167 -12.03 -13.58 -9.53
CA GLN A 167 -10.91 -13.77 -10.47
C GLN A 167 -9.69 -12.86 -10.31
N ASP A 168 -9.68 -11.88 -9.39
CA ASP A 168 -8.46 -11.11 -9.07
C ASP A 168 -7.34 -12.01 -8.52
N VAL A 169 -7.73 -13.13 -7.91
CA VAL A 169 -6.86 -14.20 -7.44
C VAL A 169 -7.39 -15.52 -7.99
N ASN A 170 -6.49 -16.30 -8.60
CA ASN A 170 -6.80 -17.54 -9.30
C ASN A 170 -5.67 -18.57 -9.08
N VAL A 171 -5.80 -19.75 -9.69
CA VAL A 171 -4.85 -20.87 -9.53
C VAL A 171 -3.44 -20.56 -10.00
N ASP A 172 -3.29 -19.57 -10.89
CA ASP A 172 -1.99 -19.13 -11.41
C ASP A 172 -1.35 -18.04 -10.56
N SER A 173 -2.07 -17.49 -9.57
CA SER A 173 -1.56 -16.43 -8.71
C SER A 173 -0.34 -16.90 -7.91
N LYS A 174 0.71 -16.08 -7.94
CA LYS A 174 2.01 -16.38 -7.28
C LYS A 174 2.34 -15.42 -6.15
N LEU A 175 1.97 -14.15 -6.30
CA LEU A 175 2.31 -13.08 -5.39
C LEU A 175 1.21 -12.02 -5.44
N VAL A 176 0.70 -11.62 -4.28
CA VAL A 176 -0.33 -10.59 -4.14
C VAL A 176 0.11 -9.62 -3.04
N PHE A 177 0.25 -8.35 -3.38
CA PHE A 177 0.46 -7.29 -2.39
C PHE A 177 -0.88 -6.63 -2.06
N VAL A 178 -1.17 -6.56 -0.78
CA VAL A 178 -2.34 -5.84 -0.27
C VAL A 178 -1.85 -4.71 0.61
N THR A 179 -2.07 -3.48 0.15
CA THR A 179 -1.83 -2.28 0.95
C THR A 179 -3.11 -1.51 1.14
N LEU A 180 -3.40 -1.11 2.38
CA LEU A 180 -4.62 -0.39 2.71
C LEU A 180 -4.32 0.84 3.56
N LEU A 181 -5.13 1.87 3.39
CA LEU A 181 -5.14 3.08 4.20
C LEU A 181 -6.57 3.42 4.57
N ARG A 182 -6.81 3.65 5.86
CA ARG A 182 -8.02 4.25 6.39
C ARG A 182 -7.63 5.43 7.25
N GLN A 183 -8.26 6.56 6.99
CA GLN A 183 -7.99 7.80 7.68
C GLN A 183 -9.30 8.40 8.17
N GLU A 184 -9.39 8.65 9.47
CA GLU A 184 -10.45 9.44 10.09
C GLU A 184 -9.79 10.66 10.73
N VAL A 185 -10.33 11.85 10.47
CA VAL A 185 -9.75 13.10 11.00
C VAL A 185 -10.85 13.95 11.60
N ARG A 186 -10.55 14.53 12.76
CA ARG A 186 -11.32 15.65 13.30
C ARG A 186 -10.70 16.94 12.80
N TRP A 187 -11.52 17.78 12.18
CA TRP A 187 -11.10 19.13 11.81
C TRP A 187 -10.60 19.90 13.03
N TRP A 188 -9.50 20.63 12.84
CA TRP A 188 -8.95 21.52 13.87
C TRP A 188 -9.98 22.56 14.32
N ARG A 189 -10.71 23.13 13.35
CA ARG A 189 -11.93 23.92 13.59
C ARG A 189 -13.11 23.16 13.00
N ARG A 190 -14.06 22.78 13.84
CA ARG A 190 -15.26 22.07 13.39
C ARG A 190 -16.15 23.01 12.60
N PHE A 191 -16.77 22.48 11.57
CA PHE A 191 -17.85 23.17 10.86
C PHE A 191 -19.08 23.18 11.76
N ASP A 192 -19.79 24.31 11.78
CA ASP A 192 -21.12 24.36 12.36
C ASP A 192 -22.02 23.39 11.61
N ARG A 193 -22.88 22.70 12.36
CA ARG A 193 -23.86 21.80 11.76
C ARG A 193 -24.84 22.65 10.98
N ALA A 194 -24.96 22.44 9.67
CA ALA A 194 -25.97 23.13 8.88
C ALA A 194 -27.37 22.84 9.46
N PRO A 195 -28.28 23.83 9.51
CA PRO A 195 -29.60 23.66 10.12
C PRO A 195 -30.51 22.66 9.39
N TRP A 196 -30.14 22.16 8.20
CA TRP A 196 -30.97 21.32 7.33
C TRP A 196 -30.76 19.80 7.45
N GLY A 197 -30.21 19.31 8.57
CA GLY A 197 -30.27 17.88 8.90
C GLY A 197 -29.13 17.02 8.37
N THR A 198 -29.04 15.83 8.97
CA THR A 198 -28.02 14.80 8.79
C THR A 198 -28.11 14.16 7.40
N PHE A 199 -27.02 14.22 6.64
CA PHE A 199 -26.74 13.28 5.55
C PHE A 199 -26.41 11.89 6.12
#